data_AF-A0A6P0TTI0-F1
#
_entry.id   AF-A0A6P0TTI0-F1
#
_cell.length_a   1.000
_cell.length_b   1.000
_cell.length_c   1.000
_cell.angle_alpha   90.00
_cell.angle_beta   90.00
_cell.angle_gamma   90.00
#
_symmetry.space_group_name_H-M   'P 1'
#
loop_
_entity.id
_entity.type
_entity.pdbx_description
1 polymer ?
#
loop_
_entity_poly.entity_id
_entity_poly.type
_entity_poly.pdbx_seq_one_letter_code
_entity_poly.pdbx_strand_id
1 'polypeptide(L)'
;MISVIYSDEFLEHKTGMLHPERPERLTAIVKTLKTFPHNGQLQWRSPTPVQQRHSSLMTLLEKVHSRSHIQAVAEIANQGGGYLDGDTPVSAKSYDVALLAVSAWLDGVELVLANANPAFVLARPPGHHAESQRGMGFCLFSNAAIAAHYALEKPGINKVAILDWDVHHGNGTQEIVEKCENIVYCSLHQSPCYPGTGCAEEHGFHNNVLNLPMSPGTTMAIYQPTFEQQVVPFLANFQPDLLIVSAGYDANHDDPLAGIALQPEDYGEFTKYCLQITRKILFGLEGGYDLSSLSQSVVATIERCL
;
A
#
# COMPACT_ATOMS: atom_id res chain seq x y z
N MET A 1 -0.67 -21.23 5.10
CA MET A 1 0.44 -20.40 5.64
C MET A 1 0.58 -19.16 4.78
N ILE A 2 0.82 -18.00 5.40
CA ILE A 2 0.99 -16.71 4.73
C ILE A 2 2.30 -16.08 5.19
N SER A 3 3.06 -15.47 4.27
CA SER A 3 4.27 -14.73 4.63
C SER A 3 3.93 -13.33 5.11
N VAL A 4 4.49 -12.92 6.25
CA VAL A 4 4.39 -11.56 6.79
C VAL A 4 5.79 -10.98 6.87
N ILE A 5 6.06 -9.92 6.10
CA ILE A 5 7.35 -9.24 6.07
C ILE A 5 7.33 -8.05 7.02
N TYR A 6 8.25 -8.03 8.00
CA TYR A 6 8.33 -7.03 9.04
C TYR A 6 9.76 -6.87 9.58
N SER A 7 10.14 -5.64 9.95
CA SER A 7 11.33 -5.32 10.75
C SER A 7 10.99 -4.21 11.77
N ASP A 8 11.59 -4.29 12.96
CA ASP A 8 11.52 -3.21 13.95
C ASP A 8 12.20 -1.93 13.42
N GLU A 9 13.08 -2.01 12.41
CA GLU A 9 13.71 -0.85 11.77
C GLU A 9 12.67 0.11 11.16
N PHE A 10 11.50 -0.38 10.73
CA PHE A 10 10.42 0.49 10.26
C PHE A 10 9.96 1.47 11.34
N LEU A 11 10.15 1.16 12.61
CA LEU A 11 9.82 2.04 13.74
C LEU A 11 10.77 3.24 13.87
N GLU A 12 11.90 3.24 13.17
CA GLU A 12 12.88 4.34 13.18
C GLU A 12 12.47 5.54 12.32
N HIS A 13 11.51 5.38 11.39
CA HIS A 13 10.83 6.51 10.76
C HIS A 13 9.99 7.24 11.82
N LYS A 14 10.50 8.37 12.31
CA LYS A 14 9.82 9.22 13.29
C LYS A 14 9.17 10.42 12.61
N THR A 15 7.91 10.65 12.92
CA THR A 15 7.07 11.69 12.30
C THR A 15 6.77 12.86 13.25
N GLY A 16 7.21 12.75 14.50
CA GLY A 16 6.98 13.76 15.54
C GLY A 16 5.83 13.43 16.48
N MET A 17 5.57 14.32 17.44
CA MET A 17 4.48 14.14 18.39
C MET A 17 3.12 14.37 17.72
N LEU A 18 2.13 13.56 18.11
CA LEU A 18 0.73 13.66 17.67
C LEU A 18 0.47 13.40 16.16
N HIS A 19 1.51 13.11 15.38
CA HIS A 19 1.34 12.73 13.98
C HIS A 19 0.59 11.38 13.88
N PRO A 20 -0.42 11.25 13.00
CA PRO A 20 -1.22 10.02 12.89
C PRO A 20 -0.41 8.86 12.30
N GLU A 21 0.41 9.10 11.26
CA GLU A 21 1.41 8.13 10.79
C GLU A 21 2.50 8.01 11.87
N ARG A 22 2.49 6.93 12.65
CA ARG A 22 3.39 6.74 13.80
C ARG A 22 3.79 5.28 13.99
N PRO A 23 4.95 4.99 14.64
CA PRO A 23 5.43 3.63 14.88
C PRO A 23 4.43 2.70 15.56
N GLU A 24 3.56 3.25 16.42
CA GLU A 24 2.58 2.50 17.18
C GLU A 24 1.62 1.71 16.28
N ARG A 25 1.36 2.19 15.05
CA ARG A 25 0.58 1.49 14.02
C ARG A 25 1.09 0.07 13.79
N LEU A 26 2.39 -0.07 13.53
CA LEU A 26 3.01 -1.39 13.31
C LEU A 26 3.06 -2.21 14.60
N THR A 27 3.40 -1.59 15.74
CA THR A 27 3.49 -2.36 17.00
C THR A 27 2.15 -2.91 17.44
N ALA A 28 1.05 -2.20 17.19
CA ALA A 28 -0.31 -2.64 17.48
C ALA A 28 -0.69 -3.86 16.61
N ILE A 29 -0.42 -3.78 15.30
CA ILE A 29 -0.64 -4.90 14.37
C ILE A 29 0.17 -6.11 14.79
N VAL A 30 1.48 -5.95 14.99
CA VAL A 30 2.39 -7.05 15.34
C VAL A 30 2.00 -7.70 16.66
N LYS A 31 1.63 -6.91 17.68
CA LYS A 31 1.13 -7.43 18.96
C LYS A 31 -0.12 -8.28 18.75
N THR A 32 -1.07 -7.79 17.96
CA THR A 32 -2.34 -8.46 17.69
C THR A 32 -2.14 -9.76 16.91
N LEU A 33 -1.32 -9.74 15.85
CA LEU A 33 -0.99 -10.93 15.05
C LEU A 33 -0.21 -12.00 15.83
N LYS A 34 0.62 -11.60 16.81
CA LYS A 34 1.31 -12.56 17.70
C LYS A 34 0.35 -13.29 18.64
N THR A 35 -0.79 -12.69 18.97
CA THR A 35 -1.83 -13.28 19.83
C THR A 35 -3.02 -13.86 19.05
N PHE A 36 -3.07 -13.65 17.74
CA PHE A 36 -4.10 -14.15 16.85
C PHE A 36 -4.16 -15.70 16.91
N PRO A 37 -5.36 -16.33 16.98
CA PRO A 37 -5.49 -17.78 17.13
C PRO A 37 -4.73 -18.61 16.08
N HIS A 38 -4.67 -18.12 14.83
CA HIS A 38 -3.97 -18.81 13.74
C HIS A 38 -2.54 -18.32 13.52
N ASN A 39 -1.91 -17.68 14.51
CA ASN A 39 -0.54 -17.13 14.37
C ASN A 39 0.51 -18.17 13.94
N GLY A 40 0.31 -19.45 14.29
CA GLY A 40 1.19 -20.55 13.86
C GLY A 40 1.19 -20.81 12.34
N GLN A 41 0.26 -20.20 11.61
CA GLN A 41 0.22 -20.22 10.15
C GLN A 41 0.88 -18.99 9.50
N LEU A 42 1.40 -18.05 10.30
CA LEU A 42 2.12 -16.86 9.84
C LEU A 42 3.61 -17.16 9.76
N GLN A 43 4.19 -17.00 8.57
CA GLN A 43 5.62 -17.07 8.37
C GLN A 43 6.21 -15.66 8.42
N TRP A 44 6.72 -15.27 9.59
CA TRP A 44 7.42 -14.00 9.77
C TRP A 44 8.75 -14.00 9.02
N ARG A 45 9.00 -12.93 8.27
CA ARG A 45 10.22 -12.72 7.48
C ARG A 45 10.74 -11.31 7.70
N SER A 46 12.06 -11.18 7.79
CA SER A 46 12.71 -9.88 7.72
C SER A 46 12.88 -9.46 6.27
N PRO A 47 12.78 -8.16 5.94
CA PRO A 47 13.07 -7.65 4.62
C PRO A 47 14.55 -7.88 4.26
N THR A 48 14.84 -8.03 2.97
CA THR A 48 16.20 -8.07 2.44
C THR A 48 16.89 -6.74 2.77
N PRO A 49 18.06 -6.76 3.43
CA PRO A 49 18.81 -5.55 3.71
C PRO A 49 19.11 -4.75 2.44
N VAL A 50 18.94 -3.44 2.50
CA VAL A 50 19.09 -2.53 1.34
C VAL A 50 20.44 -2.74 0.64
N GLN A 51 21.51 -2.97 1.39
CA GLN A 51 22.86 -3.17 0.85
C GLN A 51 22.96 -4.38 -0.08
N GLN A 52 22.13 -5.41 0.11
CA GLN A 52 22.15 -6.62 -0.72
C GLN A 52 21.50 -6.41 -2.11
N ARG A 53 20.65 -5.39 -2.26
CA ARG A 53 19.97 -5.06 -3.53
C ARG A 53 20.06 -3.59 -3.91
N HIS A 54 21.02 -2.85 -3.36
CA HIS A 54 21.09 -1.39 -3.47
C HIS A 54 21.08 -0.90 -4.92
N SER A 55 21.94 -1.47 -5.79
CA SER A 55 22.02 -1.04 -7.19
C SER A 55 20.70 -1.23 -7.94
N SER A 56 20.06 -2.41 -7.81
CA SER A 56 18.76 -2.68 -8.43
C SER A 56 17.64 -1.82 -7.83
N LEU A 57 17.67 -1.59 -6.52
CA LEU A 57 16.70 -0.76 -5.81
C LEU A 57 16.76 0.69 -6.32
N MET A 58 17.97 1.26 -6.44
CA MET A 58 18.15 2.61 -6.97
C MET A 58 17.71 2.72 -8.43
N THR A 59 17.98 1.72 -9.27
CA THR A 59 17.48 1.70 -10.66
C THR A 59 15.94 1.72 -10.71
N LEU A 60 15.27 0.96 -9.83
CA LEU A 60 13.81 0.96 -9.74
C LEU A 60 13.26 2.29 -9.21
N LEU A 61 13.90 2.86 -8.19
CA LEU A 61 13.57 4.19 -7.69
C LEU A 61 13.67 5.25 -8.78
N GLU A 62 14.76 5.27 -9.55
CA GLU A 62 14.95 6.23 -10.66
C GLU A 62 14.01 6.01 -11.85
N LYS A 63 13.39 4.82 -11.96
CA LYS A 63 12.37 4.52 -12.96
C LYS A 63 11.01 5.12 -12.60
N VAL A 64 10.73 5.28 -11.31
CA VAL A 64 9.45 5.78 -10.79
C VAL A 64 9.54 7.24 -10.36
N HIS A 65 10.64 7.60 -9.71
CA HIS A 65 10.89 8.91 -9.13
C HIS A 65 12.01 9.64 -9.86
N SER A 66 11.86 10.95 -9.98
CA SER A 66 12.92 11.83 -10.42
C SER A 66 14.11 11.75 -9.46
N ARG A 67 15.32 11.85 -10.02
CA ARG A 67 16.56 11.90 -9.22
C ARG A 67 16.55 13.04 -8.20
N SER A 68 15.97 14.19 -8.57
CA SER A 68 15.83 15.34 -7.68
C SER A 68 14.96 15.02 -6.46
N HIS A 69 13.85 14.30 -6.63
CA HIS A 69 13.01 13.90 -5.50
C HIS A 69 13.76 12.94 -4.57
N ILE A 70 14.38 11.90 -5.12
CA ILE A 70 15.17 10.93 -4.34
C ILE A 70 16.27 11.62 -3.54
N GLN A 71 17.00 12.54 -4.18
CA GLN A 71 18.05 13.34 -3.53
C GLN A 71 17.49 14.25 -2.44
N ALA A 72 16.36 14.91 -2.67
CA ALA A 72 15.73 15.79 -1.68
C ALA A 72 15.37 15.01 -0.40
N VAL A 73 14.77 13.82 -0.52
CA VAL A 73 14.46 12.97 0.65
C VAL A 73 15.74 12.60 1.42
N ALA A 74 16.79 12.19 0.70
CA ALA A 74 18.07 11.83 1.30
C ALA A 74 18.74 13.03 2.00
N GLU A 75 18.73 14.20 1.37
CA GLU A 75 19.33 15.42 1.91
C GLU A 75 18.63 15.88 3.19
N ILE A 76 17.29 15.89 3.21
CA ILE A 76 16.53 16.25 4.41
C ILE A 76 16.85 15.28 5.55
N ALA A 77 16.88 13.97 5.28
CA ALA A 77 17.25 12.98 6.30
C ALA A 77 18.69 13.19 6.81
N ASN A 78 19.66 13.40 5.91
CA ASN A 78 21.07 13.62 6.27
C ASN A 78 21.30 14.90 7.08
N GLN A 79 20.42 15.90 6.94
CA GLN A 79 20.46 17.13 7.74
C GLN A 79 19.81 16.97 9.13
N GLY A 80 19.33 15.77 9.47
CA GLY A 80 18.71 15.44 10.76
C GLY A 80 17.18 15.38 10.72
N GLY A 81 16.57 15.67 9.58
CA GLY A 81 15.13 15.68 9.37
C GLY A 81 14.58 17.03 8.91
N GLY A 82 13.27 17.10 8.73
CA GLY A 82 12.56 18.22 8.17
C GLY A 82 11.20 17.75 7.63
N TYR A 83 10.72 18.39 6.57
CA TYR A 83 9.45 18.05 5.95
C TYR A 83 9.57 18.16 4.43
N LEU A 84 8.92 17.24 3.71
CA LEU A 84 8.77 17.34 2.25
C LEU A 84 7.67 18.33 1.87
N ASP A 85 6.63 18.42 2.69
CA ASP A 85 5.55 19.40 2.58
C ASP A 85 4.92 19.70 3.96
N GLY A 86 3.67 20.17 4.01
CA GLY A 86 3.03 20.55 5.27
C GLY A 86 2.75 19.39 6.24
N ASP A 87 2.66 18.15 5.74
CA ASP A 87 2.22 17.00 6.52
C ASP A 87 3.13 15.77 6.39
N THR A 88 4.19 15.83 5.58
CA THR A 88 5.08 14.70 5.33
C THR A 88 6.45 14.87 6.00
N PRO A 89 6.58 14.52 7.30
CA PRO A 89 7.83 14.65 8.04
C PRO A 89 8.89 13.62 7.60
N VAL A 90 10.14 14.06 7.63
CA VAL A 90 11.32 13.25 7.39
C VAL A 90 12.20 13.37 8.64
N SER A 91 12.66 12.25 9.17
CA SER A 91 13.62 12.15 10.28
C SER A 91 14.96 11.67 9.75
N ALA A 92 15.99 11.71 10.59
CA ALA A 92 17.34 11.26 10.24
C ALA A 92 17.41 9.83 9.66
N LYS A 93 16.45 8.96 10.00
CA LYS A 93 16.38 7.57 9.54
C LYS A 93 15.40 7.34 8.40
N SER A 94 14.59 8.33 8.05
CA SER A 94 13.45 8.14 7.15
C SER A 94 13.86 7.69 5.74
N TYR A 95 14.97 8.19 5.20
CA TYR A 95 15.44 7.77 3.87
C TYR A 95 15.80 6.28 3.87
N ASP A 96 16.67 5.84 4.79
CA ASP A 96 17.09 4.44 4.91
C ASP A 96 15.89 3.50 5.17
N VAL A 97 14.98 3.92 6.04
CA VAL A 97 13.76 3.16 6.37
C VAL A 97 12.81 3.08 5.17
N ALA A 98 12.66 4.15 4.39
CA ALA A 98 11.85 4.13 3.18
C ALA A 98 12.46 3.22 2.10
N LEU A 99 13.79 3.19 1.95
CA LEU A 99 14.46 2.21 1.09
C LEU A 99 14.22 0.77 1.55
N LEU A 100 14.25 0.53 2.86
CA LEU A 100 13.95 -0.79 3.43
C LEU A 100 12.49 -1.17 3.21
N ALA A 101 11.56 -0.21 3.29
CA ALA A 101 10.14 -0.42 2.99
C ALA A 101 9.98 -0.88 1.54
N VAL A 102 10.54 -0.14 0.56
CA VAL A 102 10.53 -0.56 -0.84
C VAL A 102 11.15 -1.97 -1.00
N SER A 103 12.28 -2.25 -0.36
CA SER A 103 12.91 -3.59 -0.37
C SER A 103 11.94 -4.70 0.08
N ALA A 104 11.19 -4.45 1.16
CA ALA A 104 10.18 -5.38 1.68
C ALA A 104 9.04 -5.64 0.68
N TRP A 105 8.58 -4.62 -0.04
CA TRP A 105 7.60 -4.79 -1.11
C TRP A 105 8.14 -5.65 -2.26
N LEU A 106 9.42 -5.48 -2.63
CA LEU A 106 10.07 -6.32 -3.64
C LEU A 106 10.17 -7.79 -3.18
N ASP A 107 10.51 -8.03 -1.91
CA ASP A 107 10.49 -9.38 -1.32
C ASP A 107 9.09 -9.99 -1.36
N GLY A 108 8.06 -9.17 -1.09
CA GLY A 108 6.67 -9.56 -1.19
C GLY A 108 6.30 -10.06 -2.59
N VAL A 109 6.70 -9.33 -3.63
CA VAL A 109 6.53 -9.75 -5.03
C VAL A 109 7.20 -11.10 -5.28
N GLU A 110 8.46 -11.26 -4.87
CA GLU A 110 9.21 -12.51 -5.06
C GLU A 110 8.53 -13.70 -4.39
N LEU A 111 8.07 -13.54 -3.14
CA LEU A 111 7.40 -14.60 -2.38
C LEU A 111 6.07 -15.00 -3.01
N VAL A 112 5.26 -14.03 -3.44
CA VAL A 112 3.95 -14.28 -4.05
C VAL A 112 4.11 -15.01 -5.37
N LEU A 113 5.07 -14.59 -6.20
CA LEU A 113 5.35 -15.22 -7.49
C LEU A 113 5.93 -16.64 -7.32
N ALA A 114 6.79 -16.85 -6.34
CA ALA A 114 7.41 -18.17 -6.09
C ALA A 114 6.40 -19.19 -5.51
N ASN A 115 5.51 -18.75 -4.62
CA ASN A 115 4.66 -19.66 -3.85
C ASN A 115 3.20 -19.72 -4.32
N ALA A 116 2.80 -18.84 -5.25
CA ALA A 116 1.42 -18.66 -5.68
C ALA A 116 0.42 -18.53 -4.50
N ASN A 117 0.88 -17.88 -3.43
CA ASN A 117 0.11 -17.62 -2.21
C ASN A 117 0.25 -16.16 -1.80
N PRO A 118 -0.73 -15.60 -1.07
CA PRO A 118 -0.64 -14.24 -0.61
C PRO A 118 0.56 -13.97 0.30
N ALA A 119 1.03 -12.73 0.31
CA ALA A 119 1.98 -12.21 1.30
C ALA A 119 1.53 -10.82 1.78
N PHE A 120 1.93 -10.46 3.00
CA PHE A 120 1.63 -9.17 3.61
C PHE A 120 2.92 -8.45 4.00
N VAL A 121 3.09 -7.22 3.54
CA VAL A 121 4.21 -6.34 3.90
C VAL A 121 3.74 -5.33 4.94
N LEU A 122 4.24 -5.48 6.17
CA LEU A 122 4.00 -4.56 7.28
C LEU A 122 5.14 -3.54 7.35
N ALA A 123 5.16 -2.60 6.40
CA ALA A 123 6.19 -1.58 6.29
C ALA A 123 5.63 -0.18 6.55
N ARG A 124 6.53 0.73 6.92
CA ARG A 124 6.31 2.18 7.03
C ARG A 124 7.60 2.88 6.62
N PRO A 125 7.56 4.09 6.03
CA PRO A 125 6.37 4.91 5.71
C PRO A 125 5.48 4.33 4.59
N PRO A 126 4.21 4.80 4.45
CA PRO A 126 3.34 4.44 3.33
C PRO A 126 3.87 5.01 1.99
N GLY A 127 3.19 4.72 0.89
CA GLY A 127 3.65 5.07 -0.46
C GLY A 127 2.63 5.64 -1.42
N HIS A 128 1.33 5.37 -1.30
CA HIS A 128 0.38 5.58 -2.41
C HIS A 128 0.18 7.05 -2.83
N HIS A 129 0.53 8.03 -2.00
CA HIS A 129 0.49 9.47 -2.30
C HIS A 129 1.78 10.03 -2.93
N ALA A 130 2.89 9.30 -2.90
CA ALA A 130 4.16 9.80 -3.44
C ALA A 130 4.13 9.80 -4.98
N GLU A 131 4.08 10.99 -5.57
CA GLU A 131 4.17 11.23 -7.02
C GLU A 131 5.62 11.10 -7.50
N SER A 132 5.82 11.00 -8.82
CA SER A 132 7.16 10.84 -9.41
C SER A 132 8.14 11.96 -9.06
N GLN A 133 7.66 13.16 -8.69
CA GLN A 133 8.50 14.31 -8.37
C GLN A 133 8.32 14.86 -6.95
N ARG A 134 7.47 14.23 -6.14
CA ARG A 134 7.08 14.78 -4.84
C ARG A 134 6.62 13.70 -3.86
N GLY A 135 7.12 13.77 -2.63
CA GLY A 135 6.52 13.09 -1.48
C GLY A 135 5.48 13.98 -0.81
N MET A 136 4.35 13.40 -0.44
CA MET A 136 3.20 14.07 0.17
C MET A 136 2.31 13.03 0.87
N GLY A 137 1.37 13.46 1.71
CA GLY A 137 0.39 12.55 2.33
C GLY A 137 1.09 11.45 3.13
N PHE A 138 2.13 11.82 3.87
CA PHE A 138 2.99 10.92 4.66
C PHE A 138 3.90 9.98 3.84
N CYS A 139 3.79 9.99 2.51
CA CYS A 139 4.47 9.06 1.62
C CYS A 139 5.77 9.63 1.09
N LEU A 140 6.87 8.87 1.22
CA LEU A 140 8.20 9.27 0.73
C LEU A 140 8.47 8.70 -0.68
N PHE A 141 8.16 7.42 -0.90
CA PHE A 141 8.31 6.73 -2.17
C PHE A 141 7.08 5.87 -2.46
N SER A 142 6.66 5.82 -3.73
CA SER A 142 5.51 5.03 -4.18
C SER A 142 5.78 3.52 -4.16
N ASN A 143 5.63 2.90 -2.99
CA ASN A 143 5.95 1.50 -2.76
C ASN A 143 5.22 0.56 -3.74
N ALA A 144 3.90 0.71 -3.87
CA ALA A 144 3.07 -0.12 -4.76
C ALA A 144 3.45 0.04 -6.23
N ALA A 145 3.67 1.28 -6.70
CA ALA A 145 4.07 1.52 -8.09
C ALA A 145 5.47 0.97 -8.40
N ILE A 146 6.43 1.15 -7.48
CA ILE A 146 7.78 0.56 -7.60
C ILE A 146 7.68 -0.98 -7.65
N ALA A 147 6.88 -1.58 -6.77
CA ALA A 147 6.67 -3.02 -6.75
C ALA A 147 6.01 -3.54 -8.04
N ALA A 148 5.07 -2.81 -8.62
CA ALA A 148 4.44 -3.16 -9.89
C ALA A 148 5.44 -3.12 -11.05
N HIS A 149 6.25 -2.07 -11.15
CA HIS A 149 7.31 -1.99 -12.16
C HIS A 149 8.37 -3.07 -12.00
N TYR A 150 8.71 -3.43 -10.76
CA TYR A 150 9.60 -4.55 -10.47
C TYR A 150 9.00 -5.90 -10.87
N ALA A 151 7.71 -6.10 -10.60
CA ALA A 151 7.00 -7.33 -10.96
C ALA A 151 7.00 -7.54 -12.48
N LEU A 152 6.81 -6.49 -13.28
CA LEU A 152 6.89 -6.56 -14.75
C LEU A 152 8.29 -6.94 -15.29
N GLU A 153 9.34 -6.84 -14.47
CA GLU A 153 10.69 -7.31 -14.83
C GLU A 153 10.88 -8.80 -14.52
N LYS A 154 9.87 -9.48 -13.95
CA LYS A 154 9.94 -10.90 -13.60
C LYS A 154 9.50 -11.80 -14.75
N PRO A 155 10.14 -12.98 -14.91
CA PRO A 155 9.75 -13.93 -15.95
C PRO A 155 8.28 -14.31 -15.84
N GLY A 156 7.55 -14.20 -16.95
CA GLY A 156 6.15 -14.60 -17.04
C GLY A 156 5.15 -13.60 -16.45
N ILE A 157 5.59 -12.39 -16.10
CA ILE A 157 4.70 -11.32 -15.61
C ILE A 157 4.61 -10.24 -16.68
N ASN A 158 3.43 -10.09 -17.27
CA ASN A 158 3.15 -9.12 -18.34
C ASN A 158 2.09 -8.09 -17.90
N LYS A 159 1.31 -8.41 -16.87
CA LYS A 159 0.19 -7.61 -16.40
C LYS A 159 0.13 -7.58 -14.88
N VAL A 160 0.15 -6.39 -14.30
CA VAL A 160 0.02 -6.19 -12.85
C VAL A 160 -1.23 -5.36 -12.55
N ALA A 161 -2.04 -5.80 -11.61
CA ALA A 161 -3.15 -5.00 -11.09
C ALA A 161 -2.76 -4.39 -9.75
N ILE A 162 -3.14 -3.13 -9.52
CA ILE A 162 -3.09 -2.47 -8.23
C ILE A 162 -4.52 -2.15 -7.82
N LEU A 163 -4.96 -2.69 -6.69
CA LEU A 163 -6.19 -2.30 -6.01
C LEU A 163 -5.81 -1.44 -4.79
N ASP A 164 -6.35 -0.24 -4.72
CA ASP A 164 -6.18 0.66 -3.58
C ASP A 164 -7.51 0.82 -2.86
N TRP A 165 -7.55 0.32 -1.63
CA TRP A 165 -8.72 0.46 -0.75
C TRP A 165 -8.44 1.37 0.44
N ASP A 166 -7.28 2.06 0.46
CA ASP A 166 -7.07 3.18 1.37
C ASP A 166 -8.18 4.21 1.16
N VAL A 167 -8.62 4.85 2.24
CA VAL A 167 -9.74 5.79 2.16
C VAL A 167 -9.40 7.02 1.33
N HIS A 168 -8.12 7.33 1.15
CA HIS A 168 -7.66 8.44 0.34
C HIS A 168 -7.32 7.96 -1.07
N HIS A 169 -7.56 8.82 -2.06
CA HIS A 169 -7.13 8.50 -3.42
C HIS A 169 -5.60 8.43 -3.49
N GLY A 170 -5.05 7.29 -3.90
CA GLY A 170 -3.62 7.07 -4.16
C GLY A 170 -3.11 7.82 -5.40
N ASN A 171 -3.16 9.16 -5.36
CA ASN A 171 -2.81 10.06 -6.47
C ASN A 171 -1.40 9.82 -7.02
N GLY A 172 -0.44 9.52 -6.14
CA GLY A 172 0.93 9.23 -6.56
C GLY A 172 1.00 7.96 -7.38
N THR A 173 0.35 6.89 -6.91
CA THR A 173 0.25 5.63 -7.65
C THR A 173 -0.41 5.85 -9.01
N GLN A 174 -1.55 6.55 -9.08
CA GLN A 174 -2.22 6.84 -10.36
C GLN A 174 -1.31 7.60 -11.33
N GLU A 175 -0.69 8.71 -10.90
CA GLU A 175 0.18 9.56 -11.75
C GLU A 175 1.29 8.77 -12.42
N ILE A 176 1.87 7.82 -11.68
CA ILE A 176 2.96 6.97 -12.15
C ILE A 176 2.44 5.92 -13.14
N VAL A 177 1.36 5.20 -12.80
CA VAL A 177 0.97 4.00 -13.54
C VAL A 177 -0.05 4.24 -14.66
N GLU A 178 -0.74 5.38 -14.69
CA GLU A 178 -1.76 5.70 -15.72
C GLU A 178 -1.20 5.74 -17.15
N LYS A 179 0.12 5.92 -17.30
CA LYS A 179 0.85 5.92 -18.58
C LYS A 179 1.26 4.51 -19.03
N CYS A 180 1.11 3.49 -18.18
CA CYS A 180 1.61 2.14 -18.41
C CYS A 180 0.49 1.15 -18.73
N GLU A 181 0.35 0.73 -19.98
CA GLU A 181 -0.70 -0.20 -20.42
C GLU A 181 -0.67 -1.58 -19.72
N ASN A 182 0.50 -1.99 -19.22
CA ASN A 182 0.71 -3.25 -18.51
C ASN A 182 0.32 -3.20 -17.03
N ILE A 183 -0.15 -2.05 -16.53
CA ILE A 183 -0.59 -1.86 -15.14
C ILE A 183 -2.01 -1.30 -15.14
N VAL A 184 -2.92 -1.90 -14.38
CA VAL A 184 -4.20 -1.24 -14.03
C VAL A 184 -4.20 -0.81 -12.59
N TYR A 185 -4.89 0.29 -12.34
CA TYR A 185 -5.08 0.85 -11.02
C TYR A 185 -6.58 1.04 -10.77
N CYS A 186 -7.06 0.50 -9.66
CA CYS A 186 -8.44 0.69 -9.21
C CYS A 186 -8.40 1.23 -7.79
N SER A 187 -9.09 2.35 -7.54
CA SER A 187 -9.14 2.98 -6.22
C SER A 187 -10.57 3.19 -5.76
N LEU A 188 -10.85 2.81 -4.51
CA LEU A 188 -12.08 3.18 -3.81
C LEU A 188 -11.70 4.14 -2.69
N HIS A 189 -12.12 5.40 -2.77
CA HIS A 189 -11.67 6.43 -1.84
C HIS A 189 -12.81 7.39 -1.51
N GLN A 190 -12.78 8.01 -0.33
CA GLN A 190 -13.76 9.00 0.05
C GLN A 190 -13.64 10.26 -0.83
N SER A 191 -14.77 10.76 -1.33
CA SER A 191 -14.85 12.07 -1.96
C SER A 191 -16.13 12.82 -1.54
N PRO A 192 -16.04 14.11 -1.17
CA PRO A 192 -14.83 14.93 -1.07
C PRO A 192 -13.94 14.52 0.13
N CYS A 193 -12.62 14.45 -0.08
CA CYS A 193 -11.60 14.24 0.95
C CYS A 193 -10.23 14.68 0.41
N TYR A 194 -9.20 14.71 1.27
CA TYR A 194 -7.81 14.75 0.80
C TYR A 194 -7.55 13.53 -0.12
N PRO A 195 -6.76 13.65 -1.21
CA PRO A 195 -6.03 14.82 -1.69
C PRO A 195 -6.83 15.73 -2.65
N GLY A 196 -8.11 15.45 -2.89
CA GLY A 196 -8.95 16.20 -3.82
C GLY A 196 -8.81 15.79 -5.30
N THR A 197 -8.25 14.61 -5.57
CA THR A 197 -8.13 14.00 -6.90
C THR A 197 -8.89 12.67 -6.96
N GLY A 198 -8.87 11.98 -8.11
CA GLY A 198 -9.53 10.68 -8.25
C GLY A 198 -10.97 10.81 -8.79
N CYS A 199 -11.22 11.74 -9.71
CA CYS A 199 -12.54 11.87 -10.31
C CYS A 199 -12.92 10.59 -11.06
N ALA A 200 -14.21 10.24 -11.07
CA ALA A 200 -14.70 9.02 -11.73
C ALA A 200 -14.46 9.03 -13.25
N GLU A 201 -14.32 10.21 -13.86
CA GLU A 201 -14.04 10.43 -15.28
C GLU A 201 -12.55 10.26 -15.65
N GLU A 202 -11.67 10.09 -14.67
CA GLU A 202 -10.24 9.82 -14.89
C GLU A 202 -10.04 8.34 -15.20
N HIS A 203 -9.89 8.01 -16.49
CA HIS A 203 -9.74 6.62 -16.95
C HIS A 203 -8.29 6.22 -17.27
N GLY A 204 -7.32 7.09 -17.02
CA GLY A 204 -5.93 6.88 -17.40
C GLY A 204 -5.72 6.92 -18.92
N PHE A 205 -4.48 6.74 -19.39
CA PHE A 205 -4.16 6.94 -20.82
C PHE A 205 -4.50 5.71 -21.67
N HIS A 206 -4.71 4.57 -21.02
CA HIS A 206 -4.97 3.28 -21.67
C HIS A 206 -6.30 2.66 -21.22
N ASN A 207 -7.22 3.45 -20.66
CA ASN A 207 -8.41 2.94 -19.94
C ASN A 207 -8.02 1.99 -18.79
N ASN A 208 -6.88 2.26 -18.15
CA ASN A 208 -6.26 1.43 -17.12
C ASN A 208 -6.44 1.98 -15.71
N VAL A 209 -7.24 3.03 -15.53
CA VAL A 209 -7.61 3.58 -14.22
C VAL A 209 -9.12 3.45 -14.01
N LEU A 210 -9.50 2.99 -12.82
CA LEU A 210 -10.88 3.00 -12.33
C LEU A 210 -10.94 3.66 -10.96
N ASN A 211 -11.44 4.89 -10.92
CA ASN A 211 -11.69 5.62 -9.68
C ASN A 211 -13.16 5.48 -9.26
N LEU A 212 -13.35 5.13 -7.99
CA LEU A 212 -14.64 4.91 -7.36
C LEU A 212 -14.77 5.85 -6.15
N PRO A 213 -15.15 7.12 -6.37
CA PRO A 213 -15.36 8.06 -5.28
C PRO A 213 -16.57 7.64 -4.43
N MET A 214 -16.33 7.48 -3.12
CA MET A 214 -17.28 7.02 -2.12
C MET A 214 -17.72 8.18 -1.23
N SER A 215 -19.02 8.32 -0.99
CA SER A 215 -19.52 9.38 -0.10
C SER A 215 -19.13 9.10 1.36
N PRO A 216 -18.89 10.13 2.20
CA PRO A 216 -18.79 9.94 3.65
C PRO A 216 -20.00 9.21 4.22
N GLY A 217 -19.79 8.39 5.26
CA GLY A 217 -20.79 7.56 5.94
C GLY A 217 -21.13 6.25 5.22
N THR A 218 -20.50 5.99 4.07
CA THR A 218 -20.68 4.75 3.32
C THR A 218 -20.22 3.55 4.16
N THR A 219 -20.99 2.46 4.10
CA THR A 219 -20.70 1.20 4.79
C THR A 219 -20.53 0.07 3.76
N MET A 220 -20.29 -1.15 4.25
CA MET A 220 -20.23 -2.35 3.41
C MET A 220 -21.46 -2.54 2.50
N ALA A 221 -22.63 -1.99 2.87
CA ALA A 221 -23.84 -2.06 2.04
C ALA A 221 -23.68 -1.44 0.63
N ILE A 222 -22.75 -0.49 0.47
CA ILE A 222 -22.41 0.11 -0.82
C ILE A 222 -21.10 -0.47 -1.37
N TYR A 223 -20.11 -0.73 -0.51
CA TYR A 223 -18.85 -1.34 -0.97
C TYR A 223 -19.08 -2.72 -1.60
N GLN A 224 -19.95 -3.55 -1.02
CA GLN A 224 -20.23 -4.88 -1.53
C GLN A 224 -20.70 -4.88 -3.01
N PRO A 225 -21.79 -4.20 -3.39
CA PRO A 225 -22.19 -4.14 -4.79
C PRO A 225 -21.15 -3.43 -5.67
N THR A 226 -20.41 -2.44 -5.16
CA THR A 226 -19.32 -1.80 -5.90
C THR A 226 -18.19 -2.79 -6.24
N PHE A 227 -17.81 -3.65 -5.30
CA PHE A 227 -16.85 -4.71 -5.53
C PHE A 227 -17.35 -5.71 -6.57
N GLU A 228 -18.58 -6.19 -6.40
CA GLU A 228 -19.20 -7.20 -7.27
C GLU A 228 -19.41 -6.72 -8.70
N GLN A 229 -19.79 -5.45 -8.88
CA GLN A 229 -20.24 -4.91 -10.17
C GLN A 229 -19.17 -4.12 -10.90
N GLN A 230 -18.17 -3.57 -10.20
CA GLN A 230 -17.17 -2.68 -10.78
C GLN A 230 -15.74 -3.20 -10.55
N VAL A 231 -15.31 -3.38 -9.31
CA VAL A 231 -13.91 -3.73 -8.97
C VAL A 231 -13.52 -5.10 -9.54
N VAL A 232 -14.27 -6.15 -9.20
CA VAL A 232 -13.94 -7.51 -9.64
C VAL A 232 -14.01 -7.63 -11.16
N PRO A 233 -15.06 -7.15 -11.85
CA PRO A 233 -15.09 -7.18 -13.32
C PRO A 233 -13.93 -6.42 -13.97
N PHE A 234 -13.60 -5.22 -13.48
CA PHE A 234 -12.51 -4.41 -14.03
C PHE A 234 -11.16 -5.13 -13.92
N LEU A 235 -10.83 -5.63 -12.72
CA LEU A 235 -9.57 -6.32 -12.48
C LEU A 235 -9.52 -7.69 -13.18
N ALA A 236 -10.59 -8.47 -13.16
CA ALA A 236 -10.62 -9.79 -13.79
C ALA A 236 -10.54 -9.71 -15.32
N ASN A 237 -11.17 -8.71 -15.94
CA ASN A 237 -11.09 -8.50 -17.38
C ASN A 237 -9.67 -8.16 -17.84
N PHE A 238 -8.88 -7.49 -16.99
CA PHE A 238 -7.47 -7.24 -17.29
C PHE A 238 -6.62 -8.53 -17.31
N GLN A 239 -7.02 -9.54 -16.52
CA GLN A 239 -6.29 -10.81 -16.34
C GLN A 239 -4.87 -10.59 -15.79
N PRO A 240 -4.71 -10.06 -14.56
CA PRO A 240 -3.41 -9.80 -13.98
C PRO A 240 -2.66 -11.07 -13.62
N ASP A 241 -1.34 -11.07 -13.85
CA ASP A 241 -0.42 -12.13 -13.39
C ASP A 241 -0.10 -11.98 -11.89
N LEU A 242 -0.24 -10.77 -11.36
CA LEU A 242 -0.05 -10.39 -9.95
C LEU A 242 -1.07 -9.31 -9.58
N LEU A 243 -1.70 -9.45 -8.41
CA LEU A 243 -2.49 -8.40 -7.79
C LEU A 243 -1.71 -7.81 -6.61
N ILE A 244 -1.46 -6.51 -6.64
CA ILE A 244 -0.95 -5.73 -5.53
C ILE A 244 -2.14 -5.01 -4.89
N VAL A 245 -2.20 -5.02 -3.57
CA VAL A 245 -3.21 -4.29 -2.80
C VAL A 245 -2.51 -3.25 -1.94
N SER A 246 -2.74 -1.98 -2.26
CA SER A 246 -2.46 -0.85 -1.39
C SER A 246 -3.45 -0.89 -0.23
N ALA A 247 -3.02 -1.51 0.87
CA ALA A 247 -3.89 -1.90 1.96
C ALA A 247 -3.90 -0.84 3.07
N GLY A 248 -4.66 0.23 2.84
CA GLY A 248 -5.02 1.20 3.87
C GLY A 248 -6.21 0.73 4.72
N TYR A 249 -6.27 1.16 5.97
CA TYR A 249 -7.32 0.76 6.92
C TYR A 249 -7.98 1.95 7.61
N ASP A 250 -7.91 3.12 6.99
CA ASP A 250 -8.47 4.40 7.43
C ASP A 250 -9.90 4.67 6.93
N ALA A 251 -10.48 3.71 6.20
CA ALA A 251 -11.92 3.69 5.91
C ALA A 251 -12.75 3.06 7.05
N ASN A 252 -12.10 2.58 8.12
CA ASN A 252 -12.76 2.14 9.33
C ASN A 252 -13.55 3.29 9.98
N HIS A 253 -14.72 2.98 10.52
CA HIS A 253 -15.59 3.93 11.23
C HIS A 253 -14.88 4.72 12.34
N ASP A 254 -13.96 4.06 13.06
CA ASP A 254 -13.25 4.66 14.19
C ASP A 254 -11.99 5.44 13.78
N ASP A 255 -11.63 5.43 12.49
CA ASP A 255 -10.45 6.15 12.02
C ASP A 255 -10.66 7.68 12.06
N PRO A 256 -9.69 8.46 12.56
CA PRO A 256 -9.86 9.90 12.71
C PRO A 256 -9.70 10.71 11.42
N LEU A 257 -9.18 10.13 10.32
CA LEU A 257 -8.79 10.92 9.14
C LEU A 257 -9.83 10.96 8.01
N ALA A 258 -10.83 10.09 8.04
CA ALA A 258 -11.91 10.09 7.07
C ALA A 258 -13.27 9.84 7.75
N GLY A 259 -14.33 9.76 6.95
CA GLY A 259 -15.70 9.61 7.39
C GLY A 259 -16.41 8.38 6.82
N ILE A 260 -15.69 7.41 6.25
CA ILE A 260 -16.26 6.12 5.86
C ILE A 260 -16.55 5.29 7.13
N ALA A 261 -17.51 4.37 7.05
CA ALA A 261 -18.00 3.59 8.18
C ALA A 261 -17.84 2.08 7.98
N LEU A 262 -16.70 1.64 7.44
CA LEU A 262 -16.36 0.21 7.39
C LEU A 262 -16.03 -0.32 8.79
N GLN A 263 -16.21 -1.62 8.96
CA GLN A 263 -15.81 -2.35 10.15
C GLN A 263 -14.60 -3.24 9.84
N PRO A 264 -13.82 -3.65 10.86
CA PRO A 264 -12.65 -4.50 10.65
C PRO A 264 -12.92 -5.76 9.82
N GLU A 265 -14.07 -6.41 9.98
CA GLU A 265 -14.43 -7.64 9.28
C GLU A 265 -14.65 -7.43 7.78
N ASP A 266 -15.00 -6.21 7.34
CA ASP A 266 -15.29 -5.88 5.94
C ASP A 266 -14.05 -6.07 5.04
N TYR A 267 -12.86 -5.82 5.58
CA TYR A 267 -11.58 -6.06 4.90
C TYR A 267 -11.32 -7.56 4.63
N GLY A 268 -11.93 -8.44 5.43
CA GLY A 268 -11.99 -9.87 5.15
C GLY A 268 -12.84 -10.19 3.92
N GLU A 269 -13.96 -9.48 3.70
CA GLU A 269 -14.74 -9.63 2.48
C GLU A 269 -14.05 -9.01 1.25
N PHE A 270 -13.36 -7.88 1.38
CA PHE A 270 -12.53 -7.34 0.29
C PHE A 270 -11.46 -8.34 -0.14
N THR A 271 -10.82 -9.00 0.82
CA THR A 271 -9.83 -10.06 0.58
C THR A 271 -10.45 -11.24 -0.18
N LYS A 272 -11.68 -11.63 0.18
CA LYS A 272 -12.41 -12.70 -0.52
C LYS A 272 -12.67 -12.34 -1.99
N TYR A 273 -13.02 -11.09 -2.30
CA TYR A 273 -13.14 -10.64 -3.70
C TYR A 273 -11.80 -10.68 -4.43
N CYS A 274 -10.71 -10.25 -3.79
CA CYS A 274 -9.36 -10.34 -4.38
C CYS A 274 -8.98 -11.79 -4.71
N LEU A 275 -9.30 -12.74 -3.83
CA LEU A 275 -9.03 -14.18 -4.02
C LEU A 275 -9.82 -14.81 -5.18
N GLN A 276 -10.91 -14.19 -5.64
CA GLN A 276 -11.63 -14.62 -6.84
C GLN A 276 -10.87 -14.26 -8.13
N ILE A 277 -10.01 -13.23 -8.09
CA ILE A 277 -9.22 -12.77 -9.23
C ILE A 277 -7.95 -13.63 -9.34
N THR A 278 -7.19 -13.75 -8.25
CA THR A 278 -5.95 -14.52 -8.22
C THR A 278 -5.54 -14.86 -6.78
N ARG A 279 -4.74 -15.90 -6.59
CA ARG A 279 -4.04 -16.15 -5.31
C ARG A 279 -2.67 -15.49 -5.22
N LYS A 280 -2.16 -14.95 -6.34
CA LYS A 280 -0.92 -14.18 -6.36
C LYS A 280 -1.23 -12.75 -5.91
N ILE A 281 -1.40 -12.56 -4.60
CA ILE A 281 -1.75 -11.27 -3.98
C ILE A 281 -0.62 -10.78 -3.07
N LEU A 282 -0.14 -9.57 -3.31
CA LEU A 282 0.73 -8.85 -2.39
C LEU A 282 -0.08 -7.75 -1.69
N PHE A 283 -0.30 -7.89 -0.39
CA PHE A 283 -0.81 -6.78 0.42
C PHE A 283 0.37 -5.97 0.95
N GLY A 284 0.29 -4.65 0.88
CA GLY A 284 1.24 -3.78 1.55
C GLY A 284 0.53 -2.67 2.30
N LEU A 285 0.94 -2.46 3.55
CA LEU A 285 0.29 -1.50 4.44
C LEU A 285 0.46 -0.06 3.94
N GLU A 286 -0.66 0.67 3.84
CA GLU A 286 -0.71 2.10 3.55
C GLU A 286 -1.16 2.90 4.79
N GLY A 287 -2.36 3.50 4.79
CA GLY A 287 -2.96 4.26 5.90
C GLY A 287 -3.67 3.41 6.97
N GLY A 288 -4.47 4.07 7.80
CA GLY A 288 -5.12 3.50 9.00
C GLY A 288 -4.42 3.91 10.30
N TYR A 289 -5.12 4.65 11.15
CA TYR A 289 -4.55 5.46 12.22
C TYR A 289 -5.22 5.26 13.58
N ASP A 290 -6.46 4.73 13.62
CA ASP A 290 -6.96 4.10 14.83
C ASP A 290 -6.32 2.73 15.04
N LEU A 291 -5.53 2.58 16.11
CA LEU A 291 -4.67 1.41 16.32
C LEU A 291 -5.45 0.11 16.53
N SER A 292 -6.65 0.22 17.12
CA SER A 292 -7.47 -0.94 17.47
C SER A 292 -8.12 -1.51 16.22
N SER A 293 -8.86 -0.70 15.49
CA SER A 293 -9.51 -1.09 14.23
C SER A 293 -8.48 -1.51 13.19
N LEU A 294 -7.38 -0.76 13.00
CA LEU A 294 -6.27 -1.12 12.12
C LEU A 294 -5.77 -2.55 12.37
N SER A 295 -5.49 -2.89 13.62
CA SER A 295 -4.94 -4.21 13.96
C SER A 295 -5.94 -5.33 13.73
N GLN A 296 -7.23 -5.08 13.97
CA GLN A 296 -8.31 -6.03 13.73
C GLN A 296 -8.57 -6.22 12.23
N SER A 297 -8.52 -5.14 11.43
CA SER A 297 -8.70 -5.22 9.99
C SER A 297 -7.57 -5.99 9.30
N VAL A 298 -6.32 -5.80 9.74
CA VAL A 298 -5.18 -6.60 9.24
C VAL A 298 -5.37 -8.09 9.59
N VAL A 299 -5.87 -8.40 10.80
CA VAL A 299 -6.23 -9.79 11.15
C VAL A 299 -7.29 -10.33 10.20
N ALA A 300 -8.37 -9.58 9.94
CA ALA A 300 -9.45 -10.02 9.04
C ALA A 300 -8.94 -10.27 7.60
N THR A 301 -8.06 -9.40 7.09
CA THR A 301 -7.39 -9.59 5.79
C THR A 301 -6.55 -10.87 5.78
N ILE A 302 -5.67 -11.05 6.77
CA ILE A 302 -4.76 -12.20 6.85
C ILE A 302 -5.54 -13.51 7.05
N GLU A 303 -6.52 -13.52 7.94
CA GLU A 303 -7.33 -14.70 8.25
C GLU A 303 -8.06 -15.23 7.02
N ARG A 304 -8.58 -14.34 6.16
CA ARG A 304 -9.24 -14.77 4.93
C ARG A 304 -8.30 -15.43 3.91
N CYS A 305 -7.00 -15.18 4.00
CA CYS A 305 -6.00 -15.77 3.11
C CYS A 305 -5.56 -17.19 3.51
N LEU A 306 -5.78 -17.56 4.78
CA LEU A 306 -5.42 -18.86 5.35
C LEU A 306 -6.35 -19.97 4.85
#